data_AF-A0A497HXT2-F1
#
_entry.id   AF-A0A497HXT2-F1
#
_cell.length_a   1.000
_cell.length_b   1.000
_cell.length_c   1.000
_cell.angle_alpha   90.00
_cell.angle_beta   90.00
_cell.angle_gamma   90.00
#
_symmetry.space_group_name_H-M   'P 1'
#
loop_
_entity.id
_entity.type
_entity.pdbx_description
1 polymer ?
#
loop_
_entity_poly.entity_id
_entity_poly.type
_entity_poly.pdbx_seq_one_letter_code
_entity_poly.pdbx_strand_id
1 'polypeptide(L)'
;GILKLMEKTENRNAVFRTVIGFYDGKAKIFKGECEGMIANETKGDHGFGYDPIFIPYGSEKTFGEMKTEEKNQYSHRGKALKSFIQYLKQR
;
A
#
# COMPACT_ATOMS: atom_id res chain seq x y z
N GLY A 1 -7.69 5.83 17.98
CA GLY A 1 -6.80 5.66 16.82
C GLY A 1 -7.55 6.02 15.55
N ILE A 2 -7.07 5.57 14.39
CA ILE A 2 -7.65 5.92 13.07
C ILE A 2 -9.14 5.59 12.96
N LEU A 3 -9.58 4.39 13.35
CA LEU A 3 -11.00 4.00 13.25
C LEU A 3 -11.94 4.95 14.00
N LYS A 4 -11.57 5.37 15.22
CA LYS A 4 -12.33 6.35 16.01
C LYS A 4 -12.41 7.72 15.31
N LEU A 5 -11.33 8.16 14.67
CA LEU A 5 -11.35 9.41 13.89
C LEU A 5 -12.27 9.32 12.66
N MET A 6 -12.52 8.10 12.17
CA MET A 6 -13.30 7.82 10.97
C MET A 6 -14.76 7.43 11.26
N GLU A 7 -15.22 7.35 12.52
CA GLU A 7 -16.57 6.82 12.88
C GLU A 7 -17.74 7.48 12.14
N LYS A 8 -17.65 8.78 11.85
CA LYS A 8 -18.71 9.56 11.17
C LYS A 8 -18.30 10.02 9.78
N THR A 9 -17.28 9.39 9.21
CA THR A 9 -16.73 9.76 7.91
C THR A 9 -17.27 8.85 6.82
N GLU A 10 -18.04 9.43 5.90
CA GLU A 10 -18.56 8.74 4.72
C GLU A 10 -17.43 8.41 3.72
N ASN A 11 -16.55 9.37 3.45
CA ASN A 11 -15.41 9.15 2.57
C ASN A 11 -14.27 8.47 3.32
N ARG A 12 -14.12 7.15 3.10
CA ARG A 12 -13.09 6.33 3.72
C ARG A 12 -11.89 6.06 2.81
N ASN A 13 -11.82 6.72 1.66
CA ASN A 13 -10.76 6.49 0.68
C ASN A 13 -9.39 6.77 1.29
N ALA A 14 -8.44 5.89 1.04
CA ALA A 14 -7.08 5.97 1.54
C ALA A 14 -6.09 5.43 0.51
N VAL A 15 -4.84 5.87 0.61
CA VAL A 15 -3.78 5.44 -0.31
C VAL A 15 -2.53 5.08 0.48
N PHE A 16 -2.01 3.88 0.25
CA PHE A 16 -0.64 3.54 0.62
C PHE A 16 0.32 3.98 -0.49
N ARG A 17 1.36 4.73 -0.12
CA ARG A 17 2.40 5.21 -1.04
C ARG A 17 3.78 4.71 -0.61
N THR A 18 4.57 4.25 -1.57
CA THR A 18 6.00 3.98 -1.42
C THR A 18 6.79 4.90 -2.31
N VAL A 19 7.88 5.43 -1.77
CA VAL A 19 8.86 6.22 -2.49
C VAL A 19 10.23 5.58 -2.30
N ILE A 20 10.90 5.21 -3.39
CA ILE A 20 12.27 4.72 -3.40
C ILE A 20 13.16 5.86 -3.87
N GLY A 21 14.13 6.25 -3.04
CA GLY A 21 15.19 7.18 -3.42
C GLY A 21 16.44 6.43 -3.83
N PHE A 22 17.04 6.84 -4.95
CA PHE A 22 18.26 6.26 -5.50
C PHE A 22 19.23 7.36 -5.92
N TYR A 23 20.52 7.16 -5.71
CA TYR A 23 21.56 8.11 -6.05
C TYR A 23 22.77 7.42 -6.66
N ASP A 24 23.16 7.86 -7.85
CA ASP A 24 24.42 7.45 -8.50
C ASP A 24 25.00 8.57 -9.36
N GLY A 25 25.34 9.66 -8.67
CA GLY A 25 25.77 10.93 -9.28
C GLY A 25 24.59 11.84 -9.62
N LYS A 26 23.37 11.31 -9.71
CA LYS A 26 22.13 12.09 -9.75
C LYS A 26 21.04 11.40 -8.91
N ALA A 27 20.32 12.18 -8.10
CA ALA A 27 19.19 11.68 -7.34
C ALA A 27 18.01 11.33 -8.26
N LYS A 28 17.37 10.20 -8.00
CA LYS A 28 16.17 9.71 -8.69
C LYS A 28 15.18 9.16 -7.67
N ILE A 29 13.90 9.28 -8.02
CA ILE A 29 12.79 8.92 -7.15
C ILE A 29 11.83 8.03 -7.94
N PHE A 30 11.42 6.90 -7.35
CA PHE A 30 10.44 5.98 -7.90
C PHE A 30 9.28 5.86 -6.94
N LYS A 31 8.05 5.90 -7.46
CA LYS A 31 6.84 5.89 -6.65
C LYS A 31 5.99 4.67 -6.97
N GLY A 32 5.24 4.21 -5.99
CA GLY A 32 4.23 3.19 -6.18
C GLY A 32 3.09 3.42 -5.21
N GLU A 33 1.87 3.28 -5.69
CA GLU A 33 0.66 3.60 -4.93
C GLU A 33 -0.34 2.43 -4.97
N CYS A 34 -1.06 2.26 -3.87
CA CYS A 34 -2.16 1.32 -3.73
C CYS A 34 -3.32 2.10 -3.13
N GLU A 35 -4.33 2.31 -3.95
CA GLU A 35 -5.58 2.95 -3.54
C GLU A 35 -6.52 1.91 -2.92
N GLY A 36 -7.32 2.39 -1.98
CA GLY A 36 -8.20 1.55 -1.20
C GLY A 36 -9.06 2.39 -0.28
N MET A 37 -9.55 1.75 0.78
CA MET A 37 -10.38 2.37 1.79
C MET A 37 -10.03 1.87 3.19
N ILE A 38 -10.37 2.68 4.19
CA ILE A 38 -10.25 2.30 5.60
C ILE A 38 -11.47 1.46 5.99
N ALA A 39 -11.25 0.27 6.55
CA ALA A 39 -12.29 -0.60 7.07
C ALA A 39 -13.06 0.06 8.24
N ASN A 40 -14.23 -0.49 8.58
CA ASN A 40 -14.99 -0.05 9.76
C ASN A 40 -14.46 -0.65 11.06
N GLU A 41 -13.80 -1.79 10.98
CA GLU A 41 -13.25 -2.54 12.10
C GLU A 41 -11.90 -3.15 11.71
N THR A 42 -11.10 -3.53 12.70
CA THR A 42 -9.85 -4.26 12.49
C THR A 42 -10.15 -5.70 12.09
N LYS A 43 -9.55 -6.19 10.99
CA LYS A 43 -9.66 -7.59 10.56
C LYS A 43 -8.29 -8.18 10.22
N GLY A 44 -8.14 -9.47 10.55
CA GLY A 44 -6.93 -10.24 10.29
C GLY A 44 -5.74 -9.92 11.20
N ASP A 45 -4.76 -10.82 11.17
CA ASP A 45 -3.58 -10.85 12.05
C ASP A 45 -2.26 -10.89 11.25
N HIS A 46 -2.33 -10.88 9.93
CA HIS A 46 -1.17 -10.82 9.05
C HIS A 46 -0.69 -9.38 8.83
N GLY A 47 0.53 -9.25 8.31
CA GLY A 47 1.09 -7.94 7.97
C GLY A 47 1.51 -7.13 9.19
N PHE A 48 1.45 -5.80 9.07
CA PHE A 48 1.88 -4.86 10.10
C PHE A 48 1.21 -3.49 9.96
N GLY A 49 1.30 -2.67 11.01
CA GLY A 49 0.84 -1.28 10.99
C GLY A 49 -0.66 -1.16 10.69
N TYR A 50 -1.00 -0.48 9.59
CA TYR A 50 -2.40 -0.24 9.19
C TYR A 50 -3.01 -1.35 8.35
N ASP A 51 -2.29 -2.44 8.10
CA ASP A 51 -2.78 -3.55 7.29
C ASP A 51 -4.16 -4.08 7.74
N PRO A 52 -4.44 -4.26 9.06
CA PRO A 52 -5.75 -4.76 9.52
C PRO A 52 -6.93 -3.82 9.29
N ILE A 53 -6.71 -2.59 8.80
CA ILE A 53 -7.76 -1.60 8.56
C ILE A 53 -7.73 -1.05 7.13
N PHE A 54 -6.91 -1.57 6.23
CA PHE A 54 -6.80 -1.08 4.86
C PHE A 54 -7.29 -2.15 3.88
N ILE A 55 -8.30 -1.82 3.09
CA ILE A 55 -8.88 -2.68 2.04
C ILE A 55 -8.45 -2.11 0.69
N PRO A 56 -7.60 -2.79 -0.10
CA PRO A 56 -7.22 -2.32 -1.43
C PRO A 56 -8.41 -2.41 -2.38
N TYR A 57 -8.51 -1.48 -3.35
CA TYR A 57 -9.52 -1.60 -4.40
C TYR A 57 -9.36 -2.90 -5.19
N GLY A 58 -10.47 -3.57 -5.46
CA GLY A 58 -10.50 -4.89 -6.08
C GLY A 58 -10.51 -6.06 -5.10
N SER A 59 -10.52 -5.80 -3.79
CA SER A 59 -10.68 -6.82 -2.75
C SER A 59 -11.75 -6.43 -1.73
N GLU A 60 -12.29 -7.43 -1.04
CA GLU A 60 -13.14 -7.26 0.15
C GLU A 60 -12.38 -7.49 1.46
N LYS A 61 -11.14 -7.97 1.36
CA LYS A 61 -10.28 -8.27 2.51
C LYS A 61 -9.40 -7.09 2.84
N THR A 62 -9.16 -6.89 4.13
CA THR A 62 -8.07 -6.04 4.60
C THR A 62 -6.71 -6.67 4.26
N PHE A 63 -5.66 -5.86 4.19
CA PHE A 63 -4.30 -6.41 4.10
C PHE A 63 -3.93 -7.30 5.29
N GLY A 64 -4.56 -7.11 6.45
CA GLY A 64 -4.38 -7.97 7.62
C GLY A 64 -4.95 -9.39 7.43
N GLU A 65 -5.90 -9.57 6.52
CA GLU A 65 -6.49 -10.89 6.20
C GLU A 65 -5.76 -11.59 5.03
N MET A 66 -4.88 -10.88 4.33
CA MET A 66 -4.18 -11.41 3.16
C MET A 66 -2.85 -12.06 3.54
N LYS A 67 -2.58 -13.23 2.94
CA LYS A 67 -1.22 -13.78 2.90
C LYS A 67 -0.33 -12.95 1.99
N THR A 68 0.98 -13.10 2.13
CA THR A 68 1.99 -12.36 1.36
C THR A 68 1.75 -12.44 -0.15
N GLU A 69 1.39 -13.61 -0.66
CA GLU A 69 1.17 -13.86 -2.09
C GLU A 69 -0.05 -13.10 -2.62
N GLU A 70 -1.14 -13.08 -1.86
CA GLU A 70 -2.36 -12.33 -2.20
C GLU A 70 -2.11 -10.82 -2.13
N LYS A 71 -1.44 -10.36 -1.06
CA LYS A 71 -1.07 -8.96 -0.87
C LYS A 71 -0.16 -8.42 -1.99
N ASN A 72 0.71 -9.27 -2.54
CA ASN A 72 1.63 -8.88 -3.60
C ASN A 72 0.92 -8.39 -4.87
N GLN A 73 -0.33 -8.80 -5.13
CA GLN A 73 -1.11 -8.34 -6.28
C GLN A 73 -1.44 -6.84 -6.21
N TYR A 74 -1.53 -6.28 -5.00
CA TYR A 74 -1.91 -4.88 -4.75
C TYR A 74 -0.71 -4.00 -4.35
N SER A 75 0.49 -4.58 -4.23
CA SER A 75 1.62 -3.98 -3.53
C SER A 75 2.12 -2.67 -4.16
N HIS A 76 1.89 -1.55 -3.44
CA HIS A 76 2.46 -0.24 -3.72
C HIS A 76 4.01 -0.28 -3.72
N ARG A 77 4.62 -1.04 -2.80
CA ARG A 77 6.06 -1.30 -2.79
C ARG A 77 6.52 -2.03 -4.04
N GLY A 78 5.80 -3.07 -4.46
CA GLY A 78 6.09 -3.83 -5.68
C GLY A 78 6.04 -2.95 -6.93
N LYS A 79 5.06 -2.04 -7.01
CA LYS A 79 4.97 -1.05 -8.11
C LYS A 79 6.17 -0.09 -8.13
N ALA A 80 6.56 0.46 -6.98
CA ALA A 80 7.73 1.33 -6.88
C ALA A 80 9.01 0.59 -7.29
N LEU A 81 9.18 -0.65 -6.81
CA LEU A 81 10.33 -1.50 -7.12
C LEU A 81 10.38 -1.87 -8.61
N LYS A 82 9.24 -2.18 -9.24
CA LYS A 82 9.16 -2.44 -10.68
C LYS A 82 9.61 -1.24 -11.49
N SER A 83 9.18 -0.04 -11.13
CA SER A 83 9.63 1.21 -11.76
C SER A 83 11.15 1.40 -11.60
N PHE A 84 11.69 1.14 -10.41
CA PHE A 84 13.12 1.21 -10.16
C PHE A 84 13.92 0.17 -10.98
N ILE A 85 13.48 -1.09 -11.01
CA ILE A 85 14.13 -2.16 -11.80
C ILE A 85 14.10 -1.82 -13.29
N GLN A 86 12.97 -1.30 -13.80
CA GLN A 86 12.87 -0.88 -15.20
C GLN A 86 13.89 0.21 -15.52
N TYR A 87 14.04 1.19 -14.62
CA TYR A 87 15.05 2.23 -14.76
C TYR A 87 16.47 1.66 -14.81
N LEU A 88 16.81 0.71 -13.94
CA LEU A 88 18.13 0.07 -13.94
C LEU A 88 18.41 -0.74 -15.21
N LYS A 89 17.39 -1.36 -15.82
CA LYS A 89 17.53 -2.15 -17.05
C LYS A 89 17.74 -1.31 -18.31
N GLN A 90 17.33 -0.03 -18.29
CA GLN A 90 17.43 0.89 -19.42
C GLN A 90 18.69 1.75 -19.38
N ARG A 91 19.56 1.51 -18.39
CA ARG A 91 20.80 2.22 -18.17
C ARG A 91 21.97 1.39 -18.66
#